data_AF-A0A1N7ICB4-F1
#
_entry.id   AF-A0A1N7ICB4-F1
#
_cell.length_a   1.000
_cell.length_b   1.000
_cell.length_c   1.000
_cell.angle_alpha   90.00
_cell.angle_beta   90.00
_cell.angle_gamma   90.00
#
_symmetry.space_group_name_H-M   'P 1'
#
loop_
_entity.id
_entity.type
_entity.pdbx_description
1 polymer ?
#
loop_
_entity_poly.entity_id
_entity_poly.type
_entity_poly.pdbx_seq_one_letter_code
_entity_poly.pdbx_strand_id
1 'polypeptide(L)'
;MSILGSVKDNIGLSGAAYSASQIKGYMEWTTVGYNRASAVSRSINASQAGDIILYEMQTGGKDGQYCPAEYDRVIWDLTKAATDSGIIIIAAAGNGNQNLDDPFYASYLARGNSGAIIVGAGSPNTTHSKLSFSTFGNRVDVQGWGSNVLAAGYGSYQKYDNDDNRTYNYFSGTSSATPVVASAATLIQSFYYQNTGQYLTPAAMKNLLISTGIPQGGTVANQKIGPLPNVKNALLQLEGSFKASIKVQSPLEIKIYPNPSTSAIAIHSNEANKLDFEIINMHGRTVTKGSVSPDEKINTSNLPAGQYIINITEGQRRVVEKFTKL
;
A
#
# COMPACT_ATOMS: atom_id res chain seq x y z
N MET A 1 10.05 16.23 -11.93
CA MET A 1 10.96 15.25 -11.28
C MET A 1 11.69 15.80 -10.06
N SER A 2 12.07 17.09 -10.02
CA SER A 2 12.92 17.64 -8.95
C SER A 2 12.33 17.57 -7.54
N ILE A 3 11.01 17.76 -7.40
CA ILE A 3 10.27 17.65 -6.13
C ILE A 3 10.48 16.26 -5.48
N LEU A 4 10.59 15.22 -6.31
CA LEU A 4 10.74 13.85 -5.87
C LEU A 4 12.22 13.45 -5.76
N GLY A 5 13.00 13.67 -6.81
CA GLY A 5 14.26 12.97 -7.02
C GLY A 5 15.50 13.82 -7.22
N SER A 6 15.46 15.15 -6.99
CA SER A 6 16.70 15.93 -7.04
C SER A 6 17.68 15.46 -5.97
N VAL A 7 18.96 15.36 -6.34
CA VAL A 7 20.03 14.86 -5.47
C VAL A 7 20.21 15.79 -4.26
N LYS A 8 20.67 15.21 -3.16
CA LYS A 8 21.06 15.96 -1.96
C LYS A 8 22.58 16.17 -1.94
N ASP A 9 23.04 17.26 -2.54
CA ASP A 9 24.46 17.61 -2.69
C ASP A 9 24.78 19.04 -2.21
N ASN A 10 23.85 19.68 -1.49
CA ASN A 10 23.91 21.09 -1.07
C ASN A 10 23.92 22.11 -2.22
N ILE A 11 23.61 21.70 -3.45
CA ILE A 11 23.46 22.58 -4.60
C ILE A 11 21.98 22.63 -5.00
N GLY A 12 21.35 23.79 -4.80
CA GLY A 12 19.96 23.97 -5.20
C GLY A 12 18.96 23.31 -4.25
N LEU A 13 18.12 22.42 -4.79
CA LEU A 13 17.05 21.76 -4.04
C LEU A 13 17.27 20.24 -3.98
N SER A 14 16.84 19.65 -2.88
CA SER A 14 16.78 18.19 -2.71
C SER A 14 15.36 17.70 -2.85
N GLY A 15 15.16 16.63 -3.61
CA GLY A 15 13.88 15.95 -3.70
C GLY A 15 13.54 15.22 -2.41
N ALA A 16 12.27 15.03 -2.11
CA ALA A 16 11.85 14.35 -0.88
C ALA A 16 12.26 12.86 -0.83
N ALA A 17 12.42 12.22 -2.00
CA ALA A 17 12.93 10.86 -2.15
C ALA A 17 14.28 10.86 -2.92
N TYR A 18 15.19 11.78 -2.56
CA TYR A 18 16.49 11.99 -3.23
C TYR A 18 17.39 10.76 -3.36
N SER A 19 17.18 9.73 -2.53
CA SER A 19 17.93 8.46 -2.58
C SER A 19 17.20 7.34 -3.31
N ALA A 20 16.14 7.64 -4.07
CA ALA A 20 15.50 6.66 -4.94
C ALA A 20 16.53 6.08 -5.93
N SER A 21 16.64 4.74 -5.98
CA SER A 21 17.70 4.05 -6.71
C SER A 21 17.59 4.21 -8.23
N GLN A 22 16.37 4.36 -8.75
CA GLN A 22 16.10 4.61 -10.17
C GLN A 22 14.89 5.52 -10.34
N ILE A 23 15.02 6.50 -11.23
CA ILE A 23 13.91 7.35 -11.71
C ILE A 23 14.03 7.39 -13.23
N LYS A 24 12.98 6.95 -13.93
CA LYS A 24 12.94 6.89 -15.40
C LYS A 24 11.80 7.75 -15.94
N GLY A 25 12.08 8.53 -16.97
CA GLY A 25 11.10 9.36 -17.65
C GLY A 25 10.55 8.68 -18.90
N TYR A 26 9.22 8.64 -19.04
CA TYR A 26 8.53 8.15 -20.24
C TYR A 26 7.73 9.31 -20.82
N MET A 27 8.30 9.98 -21.82
CA MET A 27 7.72 11.20 -22.39
C MET A 27 6.60 10.87 -23.38
N GLU A 28 5.52 11.65 -23.30
CA GLU A 28 4.40 11.62 -24.28
C GLU A 28 4.81 12.27 -25.60
N TRP A 29 5.63 13.33 -25.53
CA TRP A 29 6.22 13.94 -26.72
C TRP A 29 7.43 13.12 -27.18
N THR A 30 7.36 12.59 -28.40
CA THR A 30 8.39 11.77 -29.01
C THR A 30 8.89 12.41 -30.31
N THR A 31 9.91 11.83 -30.93
CA THR A 31 10.42 12.27 -32.25
C THR A 31 9.39 12.18 -33.37
N VAL A 32 8.33 11.38 -33.19
CA VAL A 32 7.23 11.21 -34.15
C VAL A 32 5.94 11.89 -33.69
N GLY A 33 6.01 12.75 -32.67
CA GLY A 33 4.89 13.51 -32.14
C GLY A 33 4.37 13.00 -30.80
N TYR A 34 3.20 13.51 -30.42
CA TYR A 34 2.57 13.24 -29.13
C TYR A 34 1.85 11.89 -29.11
N ASN A 35 2.23 11.00 -28.19
CA ASN A 35 1.62 9.69 -28.02
C ASN A 35 1.60 9.26 -26.54
N ARG A 36 0.52 9.63 -25.85
CA ARG A 36 0.29 9.29 -24.44
C ARG A 36 0.19 7.79 -24.19
N ALA A 37 -0.59 7.08 -25.01
CA ALA A 37 -0.80 5.65 -24.83
C ALA A 37 0.53 4.87 -24.90
N SER A 38 1.42 5.23 -25.83
CA SER A 38 2.77 4.65 -25.94
C SER A 38 3.66 4.99 -24.74
N ALA A 39 3.60 6.22 -24.21
CA ALA A 39 4.35 6.58 -23.01
C ALA A 39 3.89 5.77 -21.79
N VAL A 40 2.58 5.62 -21.62
CA VAL A 40 1.97 4.83 -20.55
C VAL A 40 2.28 3.34 -20.70
N SER A 41 2.13 2.77 -21.90
CA SER A 41 2.43 1.35 -22.10
C SER A 41 3.91 1.02 -21.90
N ARG A 42 4.82 1.91 -22.32
CA ARG A 42 6.27 1.74 -22.10
C ARG A 42 6.64 1.84 -20.62
N SER A 43 6.02 2.75 -19.86
CA SER A 43 6.29 2.84 -18.43
C SER A 43 5.81 1.60 -17.69
N ILE A 44 4.61 1.10 -18.01
CA ILE A 44 4.07 -0.15 -17.44
C ILE A 44 4.95 -1.35 -17.79
N ASN A 45 5.34 -1.52 -19.06
CA ASN A 45 6.18 -2.63 -19.51
C ASN A 45 7.58 -2.66 -18.87
N ALA A 46 8.05 -1.51 -18.38
CA ALA A 46 9.36 -1.36 -17.74
C ALA A 46 9.26 -1.36 -16.20
N SER A 47 8.08 -1.67 -15.66
CA SER A 47 7.78 -1.70 -14.23
C SER A 47 7.32 -3.09 -13.79
N GLN A 48 7.45 -3.33 -12.49
CA GLN A 48 7.01 -4.55 -11.81
C GLN A 48 6.19 -4.22 -10.55
N ALA A 49 5.57 -5.23 -9.95
CA ALA A 49 4.85 -5.07 -8.70
C ALA A 49 5.71 -4.36 -7.63
N GLY A 50 5.13 -3.36 -6.98
CA GLY A 50 5.82 -2.52 -5.99
C GLY A 50 6.47 -1.25 -6.56
N ASP A 51 6.67 -1.15 -7.88
CA ASP A 51 7.10 0.10 -8.51
C ASP A 51 5.99 1.15 -8.44
N ILE A 52 6.41 2.42 -8.45
CA ILE A 52 5.50 3.58 -8.47
C ILE A 52 5.64 4.29 -9.81
N ILE A 53 4.53 4.49 -10.52
CA ILE A 53 4.46 5.33 -11.71
C ILE A 53 3.67 6.59 -11.38
N LEU A 54 4.32 7.73 -11.66
CA LEU A 54 3.74 9.06 -11.54
C LEU A 54 3.16 9.50 -12.90
N TYR A 55 1.85 9.76 -12.95
CA TYR A 55 1.20 10.34 -14.13
C TYR A 55 1.02 11.85 -13.97
N GLU A 56 1.94 12.59 -14.56
CA GLU A 56 1.86 14.04 -14.78
C GLU A 56 1.01 14.35 -16.02
N MET A 57 -0.27 13.99 -15.96
CA MET A 57 -1.16 14.00 -17.12
C MET A 57 -2.55 14.48 -16.72
N GLN A 58 -3.20 15.21 -17.63
CA GLN A 58 -4.62 15.58 -17.55
C GLN A 58 -5.24 15.50 -18.95
N THR A 59 -6.57 15.46 -19.02
CA THR A 59 -7.32 15.43 -20.29
C THR A 59 -8.53 16.34 -20.25
N GLY A 60 -9.13 16.63 -21.40
CA GLY A 60 -10.35 17.43 -21.49
C GLY A 60 -11.56 16.67 -20.95
N GLY A 61 -12.36 17.34 -20.12
CA GLY A 61 -13.60 16.87 -19.52
C GLY A 61 -14.78 17.77 -19.89
N LYS A 62 -15.72 17.96 -18.95
CA LYS A 62 -16.88 18.82 -19.13
C LYS A 62 -16.46 20.24 -19.54
N ASP A 63 -17.15 20.79 -20.53
CA ASP A 63 -16.91 22.15 -21.04
C ASP A 63 -15.45 22.43 -21.50
N GLY A 64 -14.72 21.38 -21.89
CA GLY A 64 -13.31 21.48 -22.31
C GLY A 64 -12.32 21.71 -21.17
N GLN A 65 -12.77 21.67 -19.91
CA GLN A 65 -11.92 21.87 -18.73
C GLN A 65 -11.15 20.61 -18.36
N TYR A 66 -10.02 20.76 -17.66
CA TYR A 66 -9.14 19.63 -17.37
C TYR A 66 -9.65 18.72 -16.22
N CYS A 67 -9.62 17.42 -16.47
CA CYS A 67 -9.97 16.34 -15.54
C CYS A 67 -8.86 15.26 -15.53
N PRO A 68 -8.97 14.20 -14.71
CA PRO A 68 -7.94 13.16 -14.62
C PRO A 68 -7.71 12.51 -15.98
N ALA A 69 -6.46 12.17 -16.30
CA ALA A 69 -6.13 11.55 -17.59
C ALA A 69 -6.90 10.23 -17.83
N GLU A 70 -7.23 9.49 -16.77
CA GLU A 70 -8.04 8.26 -16.84
C GLU A 70 -9.53 8.47 -17.16
N TYR A 71 -9.97 9.72 -17.37
CA TYR A 71 -11.24 9.96 -18.07
C TYR A 71 -11.19 9.40 -19.50
N ASP A 72 -10.01 9.46 -20.15
CA ASP A 72 -9.73 8.73 -21.38
C ASP A 72 -9.76 7.21 -21.13
N ARG A 73 -10.49 6.48 -21.97
CA ARG A 73 -10.71 5.04 -21.75
C ARG A 73 -9.45 4.21 -21.90
N VAL A 74 -8.59 4.53 -22.86
CA VAL A 74 -7.34 3.78 -23.07
C VAL A 74 -6.42 3.96 -21.86
N ILE A 75 -6.34 5.17 -21.32
CA ILE A 75 -5.56 5.44 -20.11
C ILE A 75 -6.16 4.72 -18.90
N TRP A 76 -7.48 4.70 -18.77
CA TRP A 76 -8.15 3.94 -17.70
C TRP A 76 -7.83 2.44 -17.78
N ASP A 77 -7.97 1.83 -18.96
CA ASP A 77 -7.73 0.39 -19.16
C ASP A 77 -6.27 0.00 -18.85
N LEU A 78 -5.31 0.81 -19.32
CA LEU A 78 -3.88 0.62 -19.01
C LEU A 78 -3.59 0.79 -17.52
N THR A 79 -4.20 1.80 -16.89
CA THR A 79 -4.06 2.05 -15.44
C THR A 79 -4.60 0.88 -14.63
N LYS A 80 -5.76 0.34 -15.02
CA LYS A 80 -6.36 -0.83 -14.36
C LYS A 80 -5.47 -2.05 -14.48
N ALA A 81 -4.97 -2.34 -15.67
CA ALA A 81 -4.04 -3.45 -15.88
C ALA A 81 -2.77 -3.32 -15.02
N ALA A 82 -2.19 -2.12 -14.94
CA ALA A 82 -0.99 -1.87 -14.14
C ALA A 82 -1.23 -2.05 -12.64
N THR A 83 -2.34 -1.51 -12.12
CA THR A 83 -2.64 -1.66 -10.69
C THR A 83 -3.03 -3.09 -10.31
N ASP A 84 -3.70 -3.82 -11.20
CA ASP A 84 -3.97 -5.25 -11.01
C ASP A 84 -2.70 -6.09 -10.99
N SER A 85 -1.65 -5.69 -11.71
CA SER A 85 -0.33 -6.32 -11.65
C SER A 85 0.52 -5.84 -10.45
N GLY A 86 -0.04 -5.05 -9.54
CA GLY A 86 0.64 -4.59 -8.33
C GLY A 86 1.51 -3.34 -8.50
N ILE A 87 1.45 -2.66 -9.65
CA ILE A 87 2.14 -1.38 -9.87
C ILE A 87 1.31 -0.26 -9.26
N ILE A 88 1.96 0.62 -8.48
CA ILE A 88 1.28 1.73 -7.82
C ILE A 88 1.23 2.92 -8.78
N ILE A 89 0.03 3.35 -9.16
CA ILE A 89 -0.17 4.54 -10.01
C ILE A 89 -0.61 5.72 -9.15
N ILE A 90 0.10 6.84 -9.26
CA ILE A 90 -0.23 8.11 -8.60
C ILE A 90 -0.41 9.16 -9.69
N ALA A 91 -1.62 9.72 -9.81
CA ALA A 91 -2.02 10.52 -10.96
C ALA A 91 -2.72 11.82 -10.57
N ALA A 92 -2.48 12.87 -11.34
CA ALA A 92 -3.10 14.18 -11.13
C ALA A 92 -4.62 14.15 -11.35
N ALA A 93 -5.37 14.86 -10.48
CA ALA A 93 -6.82 15.03 -10.65
C ALA A 93 -7.20 15.96 -11.81
N GLY A 94 -6.25 16.76 -12.32
CA GLY A 94 -6.50 17.77 -13.35
C GLY A 94 -6.87 19.14 -12.78
N ASN A 95 -6.63 20.18 -13.59
CA ASN A 95 -6.69 21.59 -13.18
C ASN A 95 -7.92 22.35 -13.71
N GLY A 96 -9.05 21.67 -13.92
CA GLY A 96 -10.26 22.25 -14.50
C GLY A 96 -11.37 22.56 -13.50
N ASN A 97 -11.12 22.47 -12.19
CA ASN A 97 -12.12 22.60 -11.13
C ASN A 97 -13.37 21.73 -11.36
N GLN A 98 -13.15 20.53 -11.87
CA GLN A 98 -14.26 19.64 -12.26
C GLN A 98 -14.82 18.93 -11.03
N ASN A 99 -16.14 18.88 -10.92
CA ASN A 99 -16.82 18.00 -9.97
C ASN A 99 -16.97 16.62 -10.61
N LEU A 100 -16.16 15.64 -10.19
CA LEU A 100 -16.22 14.29 -10.74
C LEU A 100 -17.48 13.53 -10.32
N ASP A 101 -18.24 14.02 -9.34
CA ASP A 101 -19.55 13.47 -8.95
C ASP A 101 -20.71 14.06 -9.78
N ASP A 102 -20.44 14.98 -10.71
CA ASP A 102 -21.44 15.51 -11.65
C ASP A 102 -21.94 14.40 -12.59
N PRO A 103 -23.25 14.35 -12.93
CA PRO A 103 -23.81 13.34 -13.84
C PRO A 103 -23.09 13.24 -15.18
N PHE A 104 -22.43 14.30 -15.65
CA PHE A 104 -21.58 14.27 -16.84
C PHE A 104 -20.51 13.16 -16.77
N TYR A 105 -19.95 12.90 -15.58
CA TYR A 105 -18.91 11.90 -15.36
C TYR A 105 -19.45 10.50 -15.00
N ALA A 106 -20.77 10.29 -14.99
CA ALA A 106 -21.37 9.02 -14.57
C ALA A 106 -20.87 7.82 -15.39
N SER A 107 -20.67 7.97 -16.69
CA SER A 107 -20.15 6.90 -17.57
C SER A 107 -18.68 6.56 -17.29
N TYR A 108 -17.90 7.55 -16.83
CA TYR A 108 -16.53 7.35 -16.39
C TYR A 108 -16.49 6.64 -15.04
N LEU A 109 -17.31 7.07 -14.08
CA LEU A 109 -17.41 6.42 -12.77
C LEU A 109 -17.97 4.99 -12.86
N ALA A 110 -18.88 4.72 -13.80
CA ALA A 110 -19.46 3.39 -14.04
C ALA A 110 -18.45 2.34 -14.51
N ARG A 111 -17.26 2.75 -14.98
CA ARG A 111 -16.15 1.82 -15.29
C ARG A 111 -15.58 1.15 -14.04
N GLY A 112 -15.81 1.76 -12.87
CA GLY A 112 -15.24 1.35 -11.61
C GLY A 112 -13.92 2.08 -11.30
N ASN A 113 -13.25 1.62 -10.24
CA ASN A 113 -11.98 2.20 -9.81
C ASN A 113 -10.82 1.59 -10.61
N SER A 114 -10.03 2.43 -11.29
CA SER A 114 -8.83 2.01 -12.03
C SER A 114 -7.70 1.51 -11.13
N GLY A 115 -7.81 1.71 -9.81
CA GLY A 115 -6.77 1.45 -8.83
C GLY A 115 -5.80 2.61 -8.61
N ALA A 116 -5.75 3.60 -9.51
CA ALA A 116 -4.88 4.76 -9.35
C ALA A 116 -5.27 5.60 -8.14
N ILE A 117 -4.25 6.13 -7.47
CA ILE A 117 -4.35 7.13 -6.40
C ILE A 117 -4.44 8.50 -7.07
N ILE A 118 -5.64 9.08 -7.09
CA ILE A 118 -5.90 10.37 -7.74
C ILE A 118 -5.62 11.52 -6.78
N VAL A 119 -4.77 12.46 -7.20
CA VAL A 119 -4.21 13.52 -6.37
C VAL A 119 -4.80 14.88 -6.68
N GLY A 120 -5.51 15.45 -5.70
CA GLY A 120 -5.97 16.83 -5.72
C GLY A 120 -4.91 17.84 -5.26
N ALA A 121 -5.18 19.11 -5.52
CA ALA A 121 -4.30 20.23 -5.17
C ALA A 121 -4.85 21.01 -3.97
N GLY A 122 -4.11 20.94 -2.86
CA GLY A 122 -4.39 21.61 -1.60
C GLY A 122 -3.52 22.84 -1.35
N SER A 123 -3.98 23.71 -0.46
CA SER A 123 -3.23 24.88 0.00
C SER A 123 -1.97 24.47 0.78
N PRO A 124 -0.84 25.18 0.60
CA PRO A 124 0.44 24.89 1.28
C PRO A 124 0.46 25.48 2.70
N ASN A 125 -0.59 25.22 3.48
CA ASN A 125 -0.74 25.65 4.86
C ASN A 125 -1.48 24.58 5.66
N THR A 126 -1.65 24.79 6.96
CA THR A 126 -2.31 23.83 7.87
C THR A 126 -3.78 23.57 7.56
N THR A 127 -4.41 24.38 6.70
CA THR A 127 -5.80 24.20 6.31
C THR A 127 -5.97 23.08 5.29
N HIS A 128 -4.99 22.84 4.42
CA HIS A 128 -5.09 21.86 3.33
C HIS A 128 -6.41 21.98 2.55
N SER A 129 -6.83 23.23 2.27
CA SER A 129 -8.06 23.53 1.55
C SER A 129 -7.86 23.31 0.06
N LYS A 130 -8.91 22.88 -0.64
CA LYS A 130 -8.88 22.78 -2.10
C LYS A 130 -8.51 24.12 -2.72
N LEU A 131 -7.55 24.11 -3.65
CA LEU A 131 -7.25 25.27 -4.51
C LEU A 131 -8.31 25.43 -5.60
N SER A 132 -8.55 26.67 -6.04
CA SER A 132 -9.68 27.00 -6.93
C SER A 132 -9.71 26.18 -8.22
N PHE A 133 -8.55 25.86 -8.80
CA PHE A 133 -8.44 25.07 -10.03
C PHE A 133 -8.52 23.55 -9.83
N SER A 134 -8.37 23.02 -8.61
CA SER A 134 -8.27 21.57 -8.41
C SER A 134 -9.60 20.90 -8.73
N THR A 135 -9.57 19.90 -9.59
CA THR A 135 -10.66 18.93 -9.74
C THR A 135 -10.86 18.15 -8.43
N PHE A 136 -12.12 17.79 -8.14
CA PHE A 136 -12.58 17.23 -6.87
C PHE A 136 -13.69 16.20 -7.05
N GLY A 137 -14.05 15.54 -5.96
CA GLY A 137 -15.15 14.57 -5.88
C GLY A 137 -14.72 13.26 -5.25
N ASN A 138 -15.62 12.28 -5.16
CA ASN A 138 -15.34 11.03 -4.46
C ASN A 138 -14.17 10.24 -5.06
N ARG A 139 -13.95 10.36 -6.37
CA ARG A 139 -12.84 9.70 -7.10
C ARG A 139 -11.45 10.24 -6.73
N VAL A 140 -11.34 11.45 -6.17
CA VAL A 140 -10.05 12.02 -5.71
C VAL A 140 -9.71 11.46 -4.33
N ASP A 141 -8.56 10.82 -4.21
CA ASP A 141 -8.22 9.98 -3.05
C ASP A 141 -7.49 10.75 -1.96
N VAL A 142 -6.47 11.52 -2.34
CA VAL A 142 -5.56 12.27 -1.46
C VAL A 142 -5.14 13.58 -2.10
N GLN A 143 -4.49 14.47 -1.35
CA GLN A 143 -4.00 15.75 -1.84
C GLN A 143 -2.51 15.97 -1.59
N GLY A 144 -1.91 16.87 -2.36
CA GLY A 144 -0.59 17.43 -2.12
C GLY A 144 -0.62 18.96 -2.23
N TRP A 145 0.52 19.61 -1.97
CA TRP A 145 0.60 21.06 -2.15
C TRP A 145 0.51 21.42 -3.63
N GLY A 146 -0.54 22.14 -3.99
CA GLY A 146 -0.82 22.55 -5.36
C GLY A 146 -0.33 23.95 -5.71
N SER A 147 0.36 24.64 -4.81
CA SER A 147 0.97 25.95 -5.05
C SER A 147 2.17 26.17 -4.13
N ASN A 148 3.01 27.16 -4.45
CA ASN A 148 4.23 27.50 -3.70
C ASN A 148 5.18 26.31 -3.49
N VAL A 149 5.23 25.38 -4.45
CA VAL A 149 6.17 24.25 -4.40
C VAL A 149 7.43 24.63 -5.16
N LEU A 150 8.55 24.79 -4.45
CA LEU A 150 9.83 25.06 -5.09
C LEU A 150 10.28 23.85 -5.92
N ALA A 151 10.55 24.07 -7.21
CA ALA A 151 10.98 23.03 -8.14
C ALA A 151 12.08 23.56 -9.07
N ALA A 152 12.86 22.64 -9.64
CA ALA A 152 13.82 22.96 -10.69
C ALA A 152 13.06 23.07 -12.02
N GLY A 153 13.46 24.04 -12.82
CA GLY A 153 12.86 24.33 -14.11
C GLY A 153 12.86 25.82 -14.40
N TYR A 154 12.54 26.17 -15.65
CA TYR A 154 12.46 27.55 -16.08
C TYR A 154 11.38 28.30 -15.30
N GLY A 155 11.71 29.48 -14.78
CA GLY A 155 10.71 30.30 -14.09
C GLY A 155 11.27 31.45 -13.29
N SER A 156 10.42 31.96 -12.40
CA SER A 156 10.50 33.32 -11.89
C SER A 156 11.12 33.45 -10.50
N TYR A 157 11.59 32.36 -9.90
CA TYR A 157 12.14 32.44 -8.54
C TYR A 157 13.61 32.85 -8.56
N GLN A 158 14.48 32.00 -9.12
CA GLN A 158 15.91 32.28 -9.10
C GLN A 158 16.65 31.52 -10.19
N LYS A 159 17.66 32.17 -10.78
CA LYS A 159 18.68 31.56 -11.62
C LYS A 159 20.04 31.81 -10.97
N TYR A 160 20.80 30.75 -10.69
CA TYR A 160 22.14 30.89 -10.12
C TYR A 160 23.21 30.87 -11.21
N ASP A 161 24.24 31.69 -11.02
CA ASP A 161 25.45 31.74 -11.88
C ASP A 161 25.17 31.97 -13.37
N ASN A 162 23.99 32.52 -13.70
CA ASN A 162 23.47 32.62 -15.06
C ASN A 162 23.47 31.27 -15.82
N ASP A 163 23.38 30.15 -15.11
CA ASP A 163 23.30 28.79 -15.67
C ASP A 163 21.84 28.35 -15.85
N ASP A 164 21.46 27.95 -17.07
CA ASP A 164 20.11 27.47 -17.40
C ASP A 164 19.81 26.11 -16.75
N ASN A 165 20.81 25.39 -16.25
CA ASN A 165 20.63 24.17 -15.47
C ASN A 165 20.40 24.43 -13.97
N ARG A 166 20.44 25.71 -13.55
CA ARG A 166 20.26 26.13 -12.14
C ARG A 166 19.14 27.15 -12.00
N THR A 167 18.05 26.90 -12.72
CA THR A 167 16.81 27.69 -12.66
C THR A 167 15.78 27.02 -11.76
N TYR A 168 15.11 27.84 -10.95
CA TYR A 168 14.13 27.43 -9.97
C TYR A 168 12.85 28.24 -10.10
N ASN A 169 11.73 27.61 -9.75
CA ASN A 169 10.41 28.22 -9.84
C ASN A 169 9.47 27.76 -8.72
N TYR A 170 8.44 28.55 -8.45
CA TYR A 170 7.29 28.12 -7.66
C TYR A 170 6.27 27.41 -8.55
N PHE A 171 6.38 26.09 -8.60
CA PHE A 171 5.48 25.24 -9.36
C PHE A 171 4.13 25.12 -8.65
N SER A 172 3.07 25.05 -9.47
CA SER A 172 1.68 25.01 -9.04
C SER A 172 0.86 24.09 -9.94
N GLY A 173 -0.31 23.69 -9.46
CA GLY A 173 -1.21 22.75 -10.12
C GLY A 173 -1.32 21.44 -9.36
N THR A 174 -2.25 20.59 -9.78
CA THR A 174 -2.23 19.16 -9.41
C THR A 174 -0.90 18.51 -9.79
N SER A 175 -0.20 19.04 -10.79
CA SER A 175 1.17 18.65 -11.16
C SER A 175 2.25 18.96 -10.11
N SER A 176 2.06 19.94 -9.23
CA SER A 176 2.98 20.12 -8.08
C SER A 176 2.58 19.22 -6.90
N ALA A 177 1.29 18.92 -6.77
CA ALA A 177 0.74 18.09 -5.71
C ALA A 177 1.05 16.60 -5.87
N THR A 178 0.92 16.09 -7.10
CA THR A 178 1.14 14.67 -7.44
C THR A 178 2.55 14.15 -7.08
N PRO A 179 3.66 14.86 -7.35
CA PRO A 179 4.99 14.41 -6.96
C PRO A 179 5.25 14.52 -5.46
N VAL A 180 4.54 15.39 -4.73
CA VAL A 180 4.57 15.41 -3.26
C VAL A 180 4.02 14.09 -2.71
N VAL A 181 2.87 13.65 -3.22
CA VAL A 181 2.25 12.37 -2.85
C VAL A 181 3.11 11.19 -3.29
N ALA A 182 3.66 11.21 -4.50
CA ALA A 182 4.55 10.14 -4.98
C ALA A 182 5.83 10.02 -4.15
N SER A 183 6.37 11.13 -3.65
CA SER A 183 7.49 11.10 -2.73
C SER A 183 7.13 10.43 -1.41
N ALA A 184 5.97 10.76 -0.83
CA ALA A 184 5.49 10.13 0.39
C ALA A 184 5.29 8.62 0.21
N ALA A 185 4.64 8.21 -0.89
CA ALA A 185 4.45 6.80 -1.23
C ALA A 185 5.79 6.07 -1.41
N THR A 186 6.77 6.69 -2.07
CA THR A 186 8.11 6.10 -2.27
C THR A 186 8.82 5.84 -0.93
N LEU A 187 8.77 6.80 0.00
CA LEU A 187 9.36 6.65 1.33
C LEU A 187 8.68 5.54 2.14
N ILE A 188 7.34 5.49 2.10
CA ILE A 188 6.55 4.44 2.77
C ILE A 188 6.86 3.06 2.17
N GLN A 189 6.92 2.95 0.84
CA GLN A 189 7.23 1.71 0.15
C GLN A 189 8.63 1.19 0.50
N SER A 190 9.61 2.10 0.52
CA SER A 190 10.98 1.79 0.93
C SER A 190 11.02 1.25 2.36
N PHE A 191 10.33 1.90 3.30
CA PHE A 191 10.25 1.44 4.69
C PHE A 191 9.60 0.05 4.78
N TYR A 192 8.47 -0.14 4.11
CA TYR A 192 7.75 -1.43 4.14
C TYR A 192 8.60 -2.57 3.58
N TYR A 193 9.28 -2.34 2.45
CA TYR A 193 10.16 -3.33 1.85
C TYR A 193 11.35 -3.68 2.75
N GLN A 194 11.99 -2.68 3.37
CA GLN A 194 13.12 -2.94 4.29
C GLN A 194 12.74 -3.78 5.51
N ASN A 195 11.48 -3.69 5.97
CA ASN A 195 11.02 -4.41 7.15
C ASN A 195 10.39 -5.79 6.83
N THR A 196 9.92 -6.01 5.60
CA THR A 196 9.14 -7.21 5.26
C THR A 196 9.70 -8.02 4.10
N GLY A 197 10.60 -7.44 3.29
CA GLY A 197 11.01 -8.00 2.00
C GLY A 197 9.90 -8.05 0.95
N GLN A 198 8.74 -7.43 1.22
CA GLN A 198 7.57 -7.41 0.35
C GLN A 198 7.20 -5.97 -0.01
N TYR A 199 6.32 -5.82 -1.00
CA TYR A 199 5.79 -4.52 -1.42
C TYR A 199 4.31 -4.41 -1.03
N LEU A 200 3.89 -3.23 -0.55
CA LEU A 200 2.48 -2.87 -0.46
C LEU A 200 1.82 -2.96 -1.84
N THR A 201 0.61 -3.48 -1.87
CA THR A 201 -0.25 -3.44 -3.06
C THR A 201 -0.77 -2.01 -3.31
N PRO A 202 -1.24 -1.68 -4.52
CA PRO A 202 -1.85 -0.37 -4.80
C PRO A 202 -2.99 -0.01 -3.85
N ALA A 203 -3.87 -0.97 -3.55
CA ALA A 203 -4.96 -0.77 -2.61
C ALA A 203 -4.45 -0.53 -1.18
N ALA A 204 -3.43 -1.28 -0.73
CA ALA A 204 -2.86 -1.10 0.60
C ALA A 204 -2.16 0.26 0.75
N MET A 205 -1.37 0.67 -0.24
CA MET A 205 -0.75 2.00 -0.27
C MET A 205 -1.80 3.11 -0.24
N LYS A 206 -2.82 3.04 -1.10
CA LYS A 206 -3.91 4.02 -1.15
C LYS A 206 -4.60 4.15 0.21
N ASN A 207 -5.02 3.02 0.79
CA ASN A 207 -5.73 3.01 2.05
C ASN A 207 -4.88 3.56 3.19
N LEU A 208 -3.59 3.24 3.22
CA LEU A 208 -2.65 3.77 4.21
C LEU A 208 -2.51 5.30 4.09
N LEU A 209 -2.30 5.82 2.87
CA LEU A 209 -2.20 7.26 2.64
C LEU A 209 -3.47 8.01 3.07
N ILE A 210 -4.64 7.41 2.83
CA ILE A 210 -5.94 7.97 3.26
C ILE A 210 -6.09 7.90 4.79
N SER A 211 -5.89 6.73 5.40
CA SER A 211 -6.20 6.51 6.81
C SER A 211 -5.26 7.25 7.76
N THR A 212 -4.03 7.52 7.34
CA THR A 212 -3.03 8.20 8.18
C THR A 212 -2.80 9.65 7.80
N GLY A 213 -3.39 10.12 6.71
CA GLY A 213 -3.21 11.47 6.20
C GLY A 213 -3.82 12.53 7.12
N ILE A 214 -3.33 13.76 6.97
CA ILE A 214 -3.90 14.94 7.64
C ILE A 214 -5.22 15.28 6.91
N PRO A 215 -6.36 15.33 7.62
CA PRO A 215 -7.65 15.61 6.99
C PRO A 215 -7.67 16.92 6.19
N GLN A 216 -8.40 16.91 5.08
CA GLN A 216 -8.72 18.14 4.35
C GLN A 216 -9.50 19.10 5.27
N GLY A 217 -9.06 20.35 5.34
CA GLY A 217 -9.78 21.42 6.01
C GLY A 217 -10.29 22.49 5.04
N GLY A 218 -10.59 23.66 5.60
CA GLY A 218 -11.04 24.84 4.84
C GLY A 218 -12.55 25.00 4.78
N THR A 219 -12.99 26.00 4.04
CA THR A 219 -14.40 26.43 3.98
C THR A 219 -15.15 25.87 2.76
N VAL A 220 -14.46 25.19 1.85
CA VAL A 220 -15.05 24.58 0.65
C VAL A 220 -15.70 23.24 0.98
N ALA A 221 -16.88 23.32 1.60
CA ALA A 221 -17.71 22.16 1.88
C ALA A 221 -18.07 21.41 0.59
N ASN A 222 -18.13 20.07 0.67
CA ASN A 222 -18.51 19.18 -0.44
C ASN A 222 -17.57 19.18 -1.67
N GLN A 223 -16.35 19.71 -1.55
CA GLN A 223 -15.34 19.67 -2.62
C GLN A 223 -14.15 18.80 -2.21
N LYS A 224 -14.37 17.49 -2.14
CA LYS A 224 -13.40 16.50 -1.65
C LYS A 224 -12.18 16.40 -2.57
N ILE A 225 -10.99 16.59 -1.99
CA ILE A 225 -9.69 16.23 -2.57
C ILE A 225 -8.89 15.26 -1.69
N GLY A 226 -9.47 14.79 -0.57
CA GLY A 226 -8.84 13.80 0.30
C GLY A 226 -7.80 14.37 1.25
N PRO A 227 -7.22 13.54 2.14
CA PRO A 227 -6.23 14.00 3.12
C PRO A 227 -4.84 14.20 2.51
N LEU A 228 -4.01 15.03 3.14
CA LEU A 228 -2.59 15.18 2.80
C LEU A 228 -1.79 14.03 3.42
N PRO A 229 -1.00 13.26 2.66
CA PRO A 229 -0.20 12.17 3.22
C PRO A 229 0.68 12.61 4.40
N ASN A 230 0.67 11.79 5.45
CA ASN A 230 1.56 11.94 6.61
C ASN A 230 2.43 10.70 6.74
N VAL A 231 3.67 10.80 6.27
CA VAL A 231 4.62 9.67 6.26
C VAL A 231 4.85 9.13 7.66
N LYS A 232 5.02 9.99 8.67
CA LYS A 232 5.26 9.57 10.05
C LYS A 232 4.12 8.69 10.57
N ASN A 233 2.87 9.12 10.40
CA ASN A 233 1.72 8.35 10.84
C ASN A 233 1.59 7.03 10.06
N ALA A 234 1.87 7.03 8.76
CA ALA A 234 1.89 5.82 7.94
C ALA A 234 2.91 4.79 8.47
N LEU A 235 4.14 5.22 8.79
CA LEU A 235 5.16 4.32 9.32
C LEU A 235 4.77 3.77 10.69
N LEU A 236 4.23 4.60 11.59
CA LEU A 236 3.76 4.15 12.91
C LEU A 236 2.65 3.10 12.81
N GLN A 237 1.71 3.26 11.86
CA GLN A 237 0.66 2.26 11.62
C GLN A 237 1.24 0.94 11.08
N LEU A 238 2.22 1.01 10.19
CA LEU A 238 2.91 -0.19 9.67
C LEU A 238 3.68 -0.92 10.78
N GLU A 239 4.45 -0.20 11.60
CA GLU A 239 5.16 -0.76 12.75
C GLU A 239 4.22 -1.46 13.73
N GLY A 240 3.07 -0.84 14.03
CA GLY A 240 2.04 -1.45 14.86
C GLY A 240 1.52 -2.76 14.28
N SER A 241 1.34 -2.82 12.96
CA SER A 241 0.89 -4.01 12.24
C SER A 241 1.94 -5.12 12.26
N PHE A 242 3.23 -4.78 12.09
CA PHE A 242 4.33 -5.74 12.18
C PHE A 242 4.42 -6.36 13.58
N LYS A 243 4.30 -5.54 14.63
CA LYS A 243 4.27 -6.03 16.02
C LYS A 243 3.07 -6.93 16.29
N ALA A 244 1.91 -6.61 15.75
CA ALA A 244 0.73 -7.46 15.86
C ALA A 244 0.91 -8.82 15.18
N SER A 245 1.58 -8.86 14.02
CA SER A 245 1.92 -10.12 13.34
C SER A 245 2.96 -10.97 14.09
N ILE A 246 3.74 -10.37 14.99
CA ILE A 246 4.72 -11.04 15.87
C ILE A 246 4.15 -11.24 17.29
N LYS A 247 2.82 -11.20 17.48
CA LYS A 247 2.24 -11.79 18.70
C LYS A 247 2.42 -13.30 18.64
N VAL A 248 3.57 -13.77 19.13
CA VAL A 248 3.81 -15.14 19.55
C VAL A 248 2.62 -15.50 20.46
N GLN A 249 1.74 -16.37 19.98
CA GLN A 249 0.74 -16.95 20.87
C GLN A 249 1.51 -17.63 22.00
N SER A 250 1.11 -17.41 23.25
CA SER A 250 1.72 -18.06 24.41
C SER A 250 1.87 -19.55 24.11
N PRO A 251 3.02 -20.17 24.46
CA PRO A 251 3.22 -21.60 24.24
C PRO A 251 2.02 -22.37 24.79
N LEU A 252 1.47 -23.29 23.99
CA LEU A 252 0.37 -24.13 24.44
C LEU A 252 0.93 -25.05 25.54
N GLU A 253 0.52 -24.82 26.78
CA GLU A 253 0.93 -25.68 27.90
C GLU A 253 0.04 -26.92 27.92
N ILE A 254 0.63 -28.08 27.64
CA ILE A 254 -0.07 -29.36 27.62
C ILE A 254 0.56 -30.34 28.61
N LYS A 255 -0.28 -31.14 29.27
CA LYS A 255 0.16 -32.34 29.99
C LYS A 255 -0.65 -33.55 29.56
N ILE A 256 -0.01 -34.71 29.48
CA ILE A 256 -0.67 -35.97 29.15
C ILE A 256 -0.74 -36.85 30.38
N TYR A 257 -1.93 -37.37 30.68
CA TYR A 257 -2.13 -38.23 31.82
C TYR A 257 -3.25 -39.27 31.58
N PRO A 258 -3.17 -40.47 32.18
CA PRO A 258 -2.00 -41.00 32.86
C PRO A 258 -0.88 -41.34 31.86
N ASN A 259 0.36 -41.13 32.28
CA ASN A 259 1.56 -41.54 31.55
C ASN A 259 2.52 -42.20 32.56
N PRO A 260 2.69 -43.53 32.57
CA PRO A 260 2.21 -44.49 31.57
C PRO A 260 0.70 -44.72 31.53
N SER A 261 0.16 -45.08 30.36
CA SER A 261 -1.26 -45.33 30.10
C SER A 261 -1.57 -46.82 29.98
N THR A 262 -2.73 -47.26 30.47
CA THR A 262 -3.22 -48.64 30.32
C THR A 262 -4.30 -48.78 29.24
N SER A 263 -5.27 -47.87 29.18
CA SER A 263 -6.39 -47.95 28.22
C SER A 263 -6.84 -46.61 27.64
N ALA A 264 -6.46 -45.50 28.26
CA ALA A 264 -6.76 -44.16 27.77
C ALA A 264 -5.72 -43.13 28.26
N ILE A 265 -5.62 -42.02 27.54
CA ILE A 265 -4.92 -40.81 27.95
C ILE A 265 -5.90 -39.62 27.85
N ALA A 266 -5.61 -38.54 28.56
CA ALA A 266 -6.27 -37.26 28.44
C ALA A 266 -5.20 -36.18 28.22
N ILE A 267 -5.59 -35.12 27.50
CA ILE A 267 -4.76 -33.96 27.22
C ILE A 267 -5.24 -32.83 28.13
N HIS A 268 -4.46 -32.48 29.14
CA HIS A 268 -4.70 -31.30 29.95
C HIS A 268 -4.24 -30.06 29.20
N SER A 269 -5.03 -29.00 29.21
CA SER A 269 -4.65 -27.66 28.78
C SER A 269 -5.25 -26.64 29.74
N ASN A 270 -4.55 -25.52 29.95
CA ASN A 270 -5.09 -24.40 30.72
C ASN A 270 -6.16 -23.62 29.94
N GLU A 271 -6.36 -23.94 28.66
CA GLU A 271 -7.33 -23.31 27.75
C GLU A 271 -8.47 -24.28 27.43
N ALA A 272 -9.70 -23.79 27.30
CA ALA A 272 -10.91 -24.62 27.10
C ALA A 272 -11.21 -24.99 25.63
N ASN A 273 -10.29 -24.69 24.72
CA ASN A 273 -10.49 -24.85 23.29
C ASN A 273 -10.28 -26.30 22.85
N LYS A 274 -10.94 -26.69 21.75
CA LYS A 274 -10.79 -28.03 21.17
C LYS A 274 -9.38 -28.19 20.56
N LEU A 275 -8.75 -29.32 20.83
CA LEU A 275 -7.39 -29.64 20.40
C LEU A 275 -7.42 -30.74 19.35
N ASP A 276 -6.69 -30.55 18.25
CA ASP A 276 -6.43 -31.61 17.28
C ASP A 276 -5.22 -32.41 17.73
N PHE A 277 -5.27 -33.74 17.59
CA PHE A 277 -4.17 -34.61 17.96
C PHE A 277 -3.85 -35.67 16.91
N GLU A 278 -2.60 -36.10 16.89
CA GLU A 278 -2.09 -37.18 16.07
C GLU A 278 -1.09 -38.01 16.88
N ILE A 279 -1.40 -39.29 17.12
CA ILE A 279 -0.52 -40.24 17.77
C ILE A 279 0.28 -40.99 16.70
N ILE A 280 1.59 -41.04 16.88
CA ILE A 280 2.57 -41.61 15.97
C ILE A 280 3.41 -42.63 16.73
N ASN A 281 3.63 -43.80 16.14
CA ASN A 281 4.55 -44.80 16.70
C ASN A 281 6.02 -44.42 16.45
N MET A 282 6.96 -45.14 17.06
CA MET A 282 8.41 -44.87 16.89
C MET A 282 8.95 -45.11 15.47
N HIS A 283 8.16 -45.69 14.57
CA HIS A 283 8.48 -45.85 13.15
C HIS A 283 7.95 -44.67 12.30
N GLY A 284 7.40 -43.63 12.92
CA GLY A 284 6.88 -42.45 12.22
C GLY A 284 5.50 -42.65 11.59
N ARG A 285 4.79 -43.76 11.88
CA ARG A 285 3.45 -44.01 11.34
C ARG A 285 2.38 -43.48 12.30
N THR A 286 1.46 -42.68 11.76
CA THR A 286 0.23 -42.27 12.45
C THR A 286 -0.62 -43.50 12.78
N VAL A 287 -0.93 -43.69 14.05
CA VAL A 287 -1.77 -44.79 14.56
C VAL A 287 -3.19 -44.34 14.86
N THR A 288 -3.36 -43.10 15.35
CA THR A 288 -4.66 -42.50 15.68
C THR A 288 -4.59 -40.99 15.47
N LYS A 289 -5.65 -40.37 14.99
CA LYS A 289 -5.81 -38.91 14.96
C LYS A 289 -7.25 -38.51 15.22
N GLY A 290 -7.47 -37.30 15.70
CA GLY A 290 -8.81 -36.77 15.95
C GLY A 290 -8.77 -35.40 16.61
N SER A 291 -9.92 -34.96 17.11
CA SER A 291 -10.05 -33.71 17.86
C SER A 291 -10.73 -34.00 19.19
N VAL A 292 -10.23 -33.43 20.29
CA VAL A 292 -10.65 -33.72 21.65
C VAL A 292 -10.78 -32.43 22.45
N SER A 293 -11.74 -32.36 23.37
CA SER A 293 -11.76 -31.27 24.36
C SER A 293 -10.69 -31.52 25.43
N PRO A 294 -10.19 -30.48 26.11
CA PRO A 294 -9.29 -30.65 27.24
C PRO A 294 -9.89 -31.60 28.28
N ASP A 295 -9.05 -32.48 28.83
CA ASP A 295 -9.40 -33.51 29.82
C ASP A 295 -10.39 -34.59 29.35
N GLU A 296 -10.83 -34.57 28.09
CA GLU A 296 -11.59 -35.66 27.48
C GLU A 296 -10.66 -36.85 27.15
N LYS A 297 -11.17 -38.07 27.35
CA LYS A 297 -10.40 -39.31 27.23
C LYS A 297 -10.22 -39.71 25.76
N ILE A 298 -8.97 -39.90 25.36
CA ILE A 298 -8.56 -40.56 24.12
C ILE A 298 -8.33 -42.04 24.43
N ASN A 299 -9.05 -42.93 23.75
CA ASN A 299 -8.89 -44.37 23.91
C ASN A 299 -7.58 -44.85 23.26
N THR A 300 -6.73 -45.50 24.05
CA THR A 300 -5.44 -46.09 23.64
C THR A 300 -5.38 -47.60 23.85
N SER A 301 -6.49 -48.24 24.24
CA SER A 301 -6.55 -49.69 24.54
C SER A 301 -6.11 -50.59 23.38
N ASN A 302 -6.35 -50.15 22.13
CA ASN A 302 -5.99 -50.88 20.93
C ASN A 302 -4.52 -50.69 20.50
N LEU A 303 -3.76 -49.85 21.19
CA LEU A 303 -2.34 -49.63 20.90
C LEU A 303 -1.49 -50.70 21.60
N PRO A 304 -0.54 -51.34 20.89
CA PRO A 304 0.46 -52.21 21.52
C PRO A 304 1.29 -51.48 22.59
N ALA A 305 1.80 -52.22 23.58
CA ALA A 305 2.71 -51.68 24.58
C ALA A 305 3.97 -51.09 23.92
N GLY A 306 4.39 -49.89 24.37
CA GLY A 306 5.51 -49.18 23.79
C GLY A 306 5.45 -47.66 23.96
N GLN A 307 6.42 -46.96 23.37
CA GLN A 307 6.47 -45.50 23.35
C GLN A 307 5.76 -44.94 22.12
N TYR A 308 5.07 -43.81 22.32
CA TYR A 308 4.38 -43.08 21.28
C TYR A 308 4.68 -41.59 21.40
N ILE A 309 4.69 -40.92 20.24
CA ILE A 309 4.70 -39.46 20.13
C ILE A 309 3.27 -39.03 19.87
N ILE A 310 2.83 -37.94 20.49
CA ILE A 310 1.57 -37.29 20.14
C ILE A 310 1.82 -35.83 19.78
N ASN A 311 1.44 -35.48 18.56
CA ASN A 311 1.37 -34.11 18.09
C ASN A 311 0.02 -33.54 18.50
N ILE A 312 0.01 -32.33 19.05
CA ILE A 312 -1.19 -31.65 19.51
C ILE A 312 -1.18 -30.26 18.90
N THR A 313 -2.27 -29.86 18.25
CA THR A 313 -2.37 -28.60 17.52
C THR A 313 -3.63 -27.85 17.89
N GLU A 314 -3.49 -26.53 17.94
CA GLU A 314 -4.58 -25.61 18.17
C GLU A 314 -4.36 -24.37 17.30
N GLY A 315 -5.05 -24.30 16.16
CA GLY A 315 -4.78 -23.30 15.13
C GLY A 315 -3.34 -23.42 14.60
N GLN A 316 -2.51 -22.40 14.85
CA GLN A 316 -1.09 -22.38 14.44
C GLN A 316 -0.12 -22.85 15.54
N ARG A 317 -0.61 -23.10 16.76
CA ARG A 317 0.20 -23.66 17.86
C ARG A 317 0.33 -25.16 17.70
N ARG A 318 1.54 -25.68 17.95
CA ARG A 318 1.83 -27.12 17.96
C ARG A 318 2.69 -27.48 19.16
N VAL A 319 2.34 -28.57 19.83
CA VAL A 319 3.11 -29.20 20.90
C VAL A 319 3.33 -30.66 20.54
N VAL A 320 4.49 -31.19 20.91
CA VAL A 320 4.84 -32.59 20.71
C VAL A 320 5.23 -33.17 22.05
N GLU A 321 4.49 -34.18 22.48
CA GLU A 321 4.70 -34.87 23.74
C GLU A 321 4.93 -36.37 23.51
N LYS A 322 5.42 -37.05 24.55
CA LYS A 322 5.62 -38.50 24.54
C LYS A 322 4.84 -39.18 25.65
N PHE A 323 4.27 -40.34 25.36
CA PHE A 323 3.67 -41.18 26.39
C PHE A 323 4.02 -42.66 26.20
N THR A 324 3.98 -43.40 27.30
CA THR A 324 4.22 -44.84 27.33
C THR A 324 2.89 -45.57 27.48
N LYS A 325 2.62 -46.54 26.61
CA LYS A 325 1.52 -47.51 26.75
C LYS A 325 2.06 -48.76 27.42
N LEU A 326 1.45 -49.16 28.53
CA LEU A 326 1.70 -50.44 29.22
C LEU A 326 0.99 -51.60 28.54
#